data_AF-A2GRE1-F1
#
_entry.id   AF-A2GRE1-F1
#
_cell.length_a   1.000
_cell.length_b   1.000
_cell.length_c   1.000
_cell.angle_alpha   90.00
_cell.angle_beta   90.00
_cell.angle_gamma   90.00
#
_symmetry.space_group_name_H-M   'P 1'
#
loop_
_entity.id
_entity.type
_entity.pdbx_description
1 polymer ?
#
loop_
_entity_poly.entity_id
_entity_poly.type
_entity_poly.pdbx_seq_one_letter_code
_entity_poly.pdbx_strand_id
1 'polypeptide(L)'
;MIFSLFITAYSEIGIFEKVYNDKIILIDVSGSSKQDSNGSMQMTKPEYAIYPWNKQYDWCSNCMRSYDEHPYIRFSLKNKRFRFNSYFIRCGCCYDGCCCEEDNYGCFYCCLYSWSLRISDDNKTWTEVHRMKDEDMRRCNEKTYKLDKTYSAKYVEVIQNEACPGDPPCIALNRFELYGDVIDDNGVSDDFVSYHDDDDDVSIIGHISKNGNVELV
;
A
#
# COMPACT_ATOMS: atom_id res chain seq x y z
N MET A 1 7.59 -39.85 -23.94
CA MET A 1 6.79 -38.63 -23.75
C MET A 1 7.13 -38.05 -22.39
N ILE A 2 7.86 -36.94 -22.35
CA ILE A 2 8.16 -36.21 -21.12
C ILE A 2 7.10 -35.12 -21.01
N PHE A 3 6.19 -35.25 -20.04
CA PHE A 3 5.22 -34.22 -19.70
C PHE A 3 5.94 -33.14 -18.90
N SER A 4 6.31 -32.04 -19.56
CA SER A 4 6.77 -30.83 -18.86
C SER A 4 5.55 -30.14 -18.26
N LEU A 5 5.41 -30.26 -16.93
CA LEU A 5 4.49 -29.43 -16.15
C LEU A 5 5.01 -27.99 -16.14
N PHE A 6 4.38 -27.12 -16.92
CA PHE A 6 4.52 -25.68 -16.76
C PHE A 6 3.79 -25.28 -15.49
N ILE A 7 4.53 -25.11 -14.39
CA ILE A 7 4.03 -24.42 -13.20
C ILE A 7 4.00 -22.93 -13.57
N THR A 8 2.83 -22.42 -13.89
CA THR A 8 2.60 -20.98 -13.94
C THR A 8 2.64 -20.46 -12.51
N ALA A 9 3.76 -19.85 -12.11
CA ALA A 9 3.81 -19.09 -10.87
C ALA A 9 2.85 -17.90 -11.00
N TYR A 10 1.70 -17.98 -10.32
CA TYR A 10 0.77 -16.87 -10.25
C TYR A 10 1.40 -15.80 -9.36
N SER A 11 1.79 -14.67 -9.94
CA SER A 11 2.23 -13.51 -9.16
C SER A 11 1.04 -13.02 -8.35
N GLU A 12 1.19 -12.92 -7.04
CA GLU A 12 0.15 -12.34 -6.19
C GLU A 12 -0.07 -10.88 -6.60
N ILE A 13 -1.32 -10.52 -6.89
CA ILE A 13 -1.70 -9.14 -7.19
C ILE A 13 -1.78 -8.41 -5.85
N GLY A 14 -1.06 -7.31 -5.70
CA GLY A 14 -1.06 -6.54 -4.47
C GLY A 14 -2.27 -5.59 -4.35
N ILE A 15 -2.45 -5.03 -3.16
CA ILE A 15 -3.60 -4.21 -2.78
C ILE A 15 -3.69 -2.95 -3.65
N PHE A 16 -2.60 -2.20 -3.85
CA PHE A 16 -2.65 -0.98 -4.64
C PHE A 16 -2.94 -1.27 -6.10
N GLU A 17 -2.36 -2.34 -6.66
CA GLU A 17 -2.71 -2.81 -8.00
C GLU A 17 -4.20 -3.17 -8.12
N LYS A 18 -4.77 -3.89 -7.15
CA LYS A 18 -6.20 -4.25 -7.11
C LYS A 18 -7.11 -3.02 -7.17
N VAL A 19 -6.81 -1.98 -6.39
CA VAL A 19 -7.69 -0.80 -6.21
C VAL A 19 -7.23 0.44 -6.99
N TYR A 20 -6.23 0.29 -7.86
CA TYR A 20 -5.61 1.41 -8.58
C TYR A 20 -6.63 2.23 -9.38
N ASN A 21 -7.54 1.53 -10.08
CA ASN A 21 -8.55 2.16 -10.94
C ASN A 21 -9.73 2.75 -10.15
N ASP A 22 -9.91 2.38 -8.89
CA ASP A 22 -11.03 2.82 -8.05
C ASP A 22 -10.82 4.25 -7.51
N LYS A 23 -9.58 4.77 -7.60
CA LYS A 23 -9.21 6.13 -7.12
C LYS A 23 -9.57 6.36 -5.65
N ILE A 24 -9.45 5.29 -4.85
CA ILE A 24 -9.70 5.31 -3.40
C ILE A 24 -8.42 5.46 -2.58
N ILE A 25 -7.25 5.37 -3.20
CA ILE A 25 -5.95 5.51 -2.52
C ILE A 25 -5.70 6.99 -2.23
N LEU A 26 -5.41 7.30 -0.97
CA LEU A 26 -5.01 8.61 -0.49
C LEU A 26 -3.54 8.54 -0.08
N ILE A 27 -2.74 9.48 -0.57
CA ILE A 27 -1.29 9.52 -0.33
C ILE A 27 -0.94 10.83 0.36
N ASP A 28 -0.20 10.74 1.46
CA ASP A 28 0.34 11.86 2.23
C ASP A 28 1.86 11.69 2.34
N VAL A 29 2.63 12.76 2.15
CA VAL A 29 4.10 12.69 2.07
C VAL A 29 4.75 13.83 2.84
N SER A 30 5.99 13.63 3.28
CA SER A 30 6.80 14.69 3.91
C SER A 30 7.13 15.85 2.97
N GLY A 31 7.02 15.62 1.67
CA GLY A 31 7.36 16.56 0.61
C GLY A 31 7.62 15.82 -0.69
N SER A 32 7.93 16.54 -1.75
CA SER A 32 8.41 15.95 -3.00
C SER A 32 9.53 16.79 -3.57
N SER A 33 10.43 16.16 -4.30
CA SER A 33 11.53 16.82 -5.00
C SER A 33 11.45 16.57 -6.49
N LYS A 34 12.38 17.12 -7.25
CA LYS A 34 12.40 17.01 -8.71
C LYS A 34 13.20 15.80 -9.16
N GLN A 35 12.85 15.24 -10.31
CA GLN A 35 13.66 14.24 -11.01
C GLN A 35 13.56 14.54 -12.50
N ASP A 36 14.63 14.27 -13.26
CA ASP A 36 14.54 14.25 -14.71
C ASP A 36 13.64 13.08 -15.14
N SER A 37 12.51 13.41 -15.76
CA SER A 37 11.61 12.45 -16.36
C SER A 37 11.35 12.86 -17.80
N ASN A 38 11.69 11.96 -18.72
CA ASN A 38 11.57 12.14 -20.17
C ASN A 38 12.30 13.39 -20.71
N GLY A 39 13.49 13.70 -20.19
CA GLY A 39 14.36 14.77 -20.68
C GLY A 39 13.99 16.16 -20.14
N SER A 40 13.26 16.20 -19.02
CA SER A 40 12.89 17.44 -18.36
C SER A 40 12.81 17.24 -16.85
N MET A 41 13.32 18.22 -16.10
CA MET A 41 13.24 18.24 -14.65
C MET A 41 11.81 18.56 -14.21
N GLN A 42 11.16 17.63 -13.50
CA GLN A 42 9.78 17.77 -13.06
C GLN A 42 9.63 17.42 -11.60
N MET A 43 8.70 18.10 -10.90
CA MET A 43 8.28 17.67 -9.57
C MET A 43 7.71 16.26 -9.66
N THR A 44 8.29 15.35 -8.88
CA THR A 44 7.80 13.98 -8.79
C THR A 44 6.46 13.97 -8.06
N LYS A 45 5.63 12.97 -8.36
CA LYS A 45 4.30 12.83 -7.78
C LYS A 45 4.27 11.61 -6.85
N PRO A 46 3.68 11.71 -5.65
CA PRO A 46 3.60 10.57 -4.73
C PRO A 46 2.96 9.32 -5.33
N GLU A 47 2.02 9.48 -6.26
CA GLU A 47 1.36 8.38 -6.96
C GLU A 47 2.33 7.52 -7.77
N TYR A 48 3.51 8.04 -8.15
CA TYR A 48 4.53 7.26 -8.83
C TYR A 48 4.92 6.05 -7.98
N ALA A 49 4.93 6.17 -6.65
CA ALA A 49 5.26 5.05 -5.76
C ALA A 49 4.27 3.86 -5.84
N ILE A 50 3.09 4.00 -6.45
CA ILE A 50 2.07 2.93 -6.50
C ILE A 50 1.62 2.55 -7.91
N TYR A 51 2.23 3.10 -8.96
CA TYR A 51 1.86 2.73 -10.33
C TYR A 51 2.10 1.23 -10.57
N PRO A 52 1.10 0.47 -11.06
CA PRO A 52 1.18 -0.99 -11.17
C PRO A 52 2.04 -1.48 -12.34
N TRP A 53 2.52 -0.59 -13.20
CA TRP A 53 3.42 -0.91 -14.31
C TRP A 53 4.89 -0.58 -14.01
N ASN A 54 5.79 -1.20 -14.76
CA ASN A 54 7.22 -0.88 -14.71
C ASN A 54 7.50 0.49 -15.30
N LYS A 55 8.37 1.25 -14.63
CA LYS A 55 8.73 2.63 -15.00
C LYS A 55 10.12 2.98 -14.52
N GLN A 56 10.72 3.97 -15.17
CA GLN A 56 12.06 4.48 -14.90
C GLN A 56 12.01 5.90 -14.32
N TYR A 57 11.07 6.12 -13.41
CA TYR A 57 11.00 7.32 -12.59
C TYR A 57 10.40 6.97 -11.23
N ASP A 58 10.83 7.71 -10.22
CA ASP A 58 10.47 7.50 -8.83
C ASP A 58 9.62 8.65 -8.30
N TRP A 59 8.91 8.39 -7.22
CA TRP A 59 8.60 9.46 -6.28
C TRP A 59 9.86 9.78 -5.47
N CYS A 60 10.27 11.03 -5.49
CA CYS A 60 11.35 11.57 -4.68
C CYS A 60 10.76 12.39 -3.53
N SER A 61 11.08 12.06 -2.29
CA SER A 61 10.84 12.98 -1.16
C SER A 61 11.68 14.25 -1.32
N ASN A 62 11.33 15.29 -0.58
CA ASN A 62 12.24 16.42 -0.39
C ASN A 62 13.57 15.97 0.25
N CYS A 63 14.66 16.68 -0.08
CA CYS A 63 15.96 16.46 0.56
C CYS A 63 16.03 17.31 1.84
N MET A 64 15.98 16.64 2.99
CA MET A 64 15.96 17.31 4.29
C MET A 64 17.29 17.98 4.61
N ARG A 65 17.26 19.01 5.47
CA ARG A 65 18.46 19.80 5.82
C ARG A 65 19.09 19.34 7.13
N SER A 66 18.33 18.66 7.98
CA SER A 66 18.80 18.06 9.22
C SER A 66 18.65 16.55 9.20
N TYR A 67 19.61 15.83 9.77
CA TYR A 67 19.55 14.37 9.95
C TYR A 67 18.48 13.92 10.97
N ASP A 68 17.91 14.85 11.72
CA ASP A 68 16.77 14.60 12.62
C ASP A 68 15.41 14.60 11.89
N GLU A 69 15.40 14.99 10.61
CA GLU A 69 14.19 14.94 9.78
C GLU A 69 14.07 13.58 9.10
N HIS A 70 12.85 13.02 9.14
CA HIS A 70 12.58 11.67 8.68
C HIS A 70 11.55 11.70 7.54
N PRO A 71 11.99 11.73 6.26
CA PRO A 71 11.07 11.70 5.13
C PRO A 71 10.20 10.45 5.16
N TYR A 72 8.96 10.60 4.70
CA TYR A 72 7.96 9.54 4.73
C TYR A 72 7.00 9.61 3.55
N ILE A 73 6.38 8.46 3.26
CA ILE A 73 5.16 8.35 2.47
C ILE A 73 4.14 7.52 3.23
N ARG A 74 2.90 7.96 3.18
CA ARG A 74 1.77 7.39 3.91
C ARG A 74 0.62 7.12 2.96
N PHE A 75 -0.02 5.98 3.16
CA PHE A 75 -1.14 5.51 2.38
C PHE A 75 -2.35 5.27 3.28
N SER A 76 -3.53 5.57 2.75
CA SER A 76 -4.83 5.13 3.29
C SER A 76 -5.81 4.86 2.15
N LEU A 77 -6.91 4.18 2.44
CA LEU A 77 -7.98 3.91 1.48
C LEU A 77 -9.27 4.58 1.97
N LYS A 78 -10.00 5.23 1.06
CA LYS A 78 -11.32 5.81 1.38
C LYS A 78 -12.26 4.71 1.87
N ASN A 79 -12.76 4.85 3.10
CA ASN A 79 -13.74 3.96 3.75
C ASN A 79 -13.32 2.47 3.81
N LYS A 80 -12.01 2.18 3.72
CA LYS A 80 -11.48 0.82 3.76
C LYS A 80 -10.24 0.76 4.64
N ARG A 81 -9.85 -0.45 5.02
CA ARG A 81 -8.64 -0.76 5.78
C ARG A 81 -7.78 -1.73 5.00
N PHE A 82 -6.47 -1.68 5.24
CA PHE A 82 -5.56 -2.70 4.75
C PHE A 82 -5.64 -3.94 5.66
N ARG A 83 -5.51 -5.13 5.07
CA ARG A 83 -5.22 -6.39 5.77
C ARG A 83 -4.11 -7.11 5.01
N PHE A 84 -2.89 -7.11 5.54
CA PHE A 84 -1.70 -7.55 4.78
C PHE A 84 -0.70 -8.30 5.67
N ASN A 85 0.10 -9.18 5.06
CA ASN A 85 1.13 -9.96 5.77
C ASN A 85 2.49 -9.90 5.09
N SER A 86 2.60 -9.17 3.99
CA SER A 86 3.85 -8.93 3.29
C SER A 86 3.75 -7.65 2.47
N TYR A 87 4.90 -7.13 2.08
CA TYR A 87 4.98 -5.94 1.24
C TYR A 87 6.16 -6.05 0.28
N PHE A 88 6.02 -5.41 -0.87
CA PHE A 88 7.07 -5.24 -1.86
C PHE A 88 7.49 -3.77 -1.91
N ILE A 89 8.78 -3.55 -2.10
CA ILE A 89 9.35 -2.21 -2.27
C ILE A 89 10.47 -2.23 -3.30
N ARG A 90 10.45 -1.25 -4.20
CA ARG A 90 11.46 -0.99 -5.22
C ARG A 90 11.85 0.48 -5.15
N CYS A 91 13.14 0.77 -5.22
CA CYS A 91 13.68 2.13 -5.02
C CYS A 91 14.69 2.55 -6.10
N GLY A 92 14.83 3.87 -6.29
CA GLY A 92 15.88 4.47 -7.11
C GLY A 92 15.91 3.95 -8.54
N CYS A 93 14.75 3.81 -9.18
CA CYS A 93 14.64 3.35 -10.56
C CYS A 93 14.49 4.52 -11.52
N CYS A 94 15.55 4.80 -12.24
CA CYS A 94 15.58 5.94 -13.12
C CYS A 94 16.59 5.71 -14.27
N TYR A 95 16.57 6.56 -15.31
CA TYR A 95 17.52 6.54 -16.43
C TYR A 95 18.99 6.84 -16.01
N ASP A 96 19.90 7.05 -16.96
CA ASP A 96 21.28 7.40 -16.64
C ASP A 96 21.36 8.76 -15.90
N GLY A 97 21.90 8.74 -14.68
CA GLY A 97 22.28 9.94 -13.92
C GLY A 97 21.25 10.51 -12.95
N CYS A 98 20.16 9.80 -12.62
CA CYS A 98 19.09 10.41 -11.84
C CYS A 98 19.20 10.27 -10.33
N CYS A 99 18.68 11.33 -9.76
CA CYS A 99 18.76 11.73 -8.39
C CYS A 99 17.52 12.57 -8.12
N CYS A 100 17.18 12.72 -6.85
CA CYS A 100 16.22 13.71 -6.40
C CYS A 100 16.95 15.05 -6.32
N GLU A 101 16.49 16.01 -7.10
CA GLU A 101 17.06 17.34 -7.22
C GLU A 101 16.26 18.36 -6.42
N GLU A 102 16.92 18.95 -5.43
CA GLU A 102 16.36 19.97 -4.56
C GLU A 102 17.01 21.33 -4.85
N ASP A 103 16.16 22.36 -4.99
CA ASP A 103 16.60 23.69 -5.38
C ASP A 103 17.63 24.22 -4.36
N ASN A 104 18.84 24.54 -4.85
CA ASN A 104 20.00 25.03 -4.08
C ASN A 104 20.71 24.02 -3.16
N TYR A 105 20.33 22.74 -3.20
CA TYR A 105 20.98 21.70 -2.38
C TYR A 105 21.74 20.67 -3.21
N GLY A 106 21.27 20.43 -4.44
CA GLY A 106 21.92 19.55 -5.40
C GLY A 106 21.10 18.29 -5.66
N CYS A 107 21.80 17.29 -6.15
CA CYS A 107 21.27 16.08 -6.75
C CYS A 107 21.76 14.87 -5.93
N PHE A 108 20.82 14.16 -5.29
CA PHE A 108 21.10 13.02 -4.40
C PHE A 108 20.39 11.75 -4.84
N TYR A 109 21.01 10.58 -4.69
CA TYR A 109 20.41 9.32 -5.13
C TYR A 109 19.20 8.91 -4.27
N CYS A 110 19.17 9.35 -3.01
CA CYS A 110 18.07 9.10 -2.08
C CYS A 110 17.77 7.61 -1.92
N CYS A 111 18.84 6.85 -1.72
CA CYS A 111 18.78 5.41 -1.60
C CYS A 111 17.94 4.98 -0.37
N LEU A 112 17.21 3.87 -0.47
CA LEU A 112 16.39 3.36 0.63
C LEU A 112 17.25 2.53 1.58
N TYR A 113 18.05 3.20 2.41
CA TYR A 113 19.05 2.55 3.27
C TYR A 113 18.49 1.97 4.57
N SER A 114 17.74 2.76 5.34
CA SER A 114 17.20 2.37 6.64
C SER A 114 15.79 2.92 6.79
N TRP A 115 14.79 2.06 6.97
CA TRP A 115 13.39 2.44 6.99
C TRP A 115 12.56 1.54 7.91
N SER A 116 11.40 2.06 8.30
CA SER A 116 10.38 1.30 9.01
C SER A 116 9.09 1.32 8.23
N LEU A 117 8.42 0.16 8.22
CA LEU A 117 7.00 0.09 7.91
C LEU A 117 6.23 0.27 9.21
N ARG A 118 5.37 1.29 9.25
CA ARG A 118 4.54 1.62 10.41
C ARG A 118 3.07 1.61 10.01
N ILE A 119 2.23 1.28 10.98
CA ILE A 119 0.77 1.28 10.82
C ILE A 119 0.11 2.16 11.87
N SER A 120 -1.06 2.69 11.54
CA SER A 120 -1.89 3.48 12.46
C SER A 120 -3.37 3.32 12.13
N ASP A 121 -4.21 3.48 13.15
CA ASP A 121 -5.67 3.56 12.99
C ASP A 121 -6.21 4.98 13.09
N ASP A 122 -5.47 5.89 13.72
CA ASP A 122 -5.89 7.26 14.05
C ASP A 122 -5.01 8.35 13.41
N ASN A 123 -4.00 7.94 12.64
CA ASN A 123 -2.99 8.81 12.04
C ASN A 123 -2.17 9.63 13.07
N LYS A 124 -2.12 9.17 14.33
CA LYS A 124 -1.42 9.86 15.43
C LYS A 124 -0.50 8.91 16.18
N THR A 125 -1.02 7.74 16.54
CA THR A 125 -0.28 6.68 17.22
C THR A 125 0.20 5.67 16.17
N TRP A 126 1.50 5.44 16.15
CA TRP A 126 2.16 4.63 15.13
C TRP A 126 2.80 3.41 15.77
N THR A 127 2.50 2.24 15.19
CA THR A 127 3.15 0.98 15.55
C THR A 127 4.08 0.56 14.45
N GLU A 128 5.34 0.32 14.77
CA GLU A 128 6.30 -0.27 13.85
C GLU A 128 6.02 -1.76 13.70
N VAL A 129 5.82 -2.21 12.46
CA VAL A 129 5.54 -3.62 12.14
C VAL A 129 6.71 -4.28 11.42
N HIS A 130 7.62 -3.48 10.88
CA HIS A 130 8.86 -3.96 10.29
C HIS A 130 9.91 -2.85 10.28
N ARG A 131 11.17 -3.21 10.50
CA ARG A 131 12.32 -2.31 10.42
C ARG A 131 13.41 -2.98 9.62
N MET A 132 13.99 -2.24 8.67
CA MET A 132 15.06 -2.72 7.83
C MET A 132 16.20 -1.72 7.74
N LYS A 133 17.39 -2.28 7.53
CA LYS A 133 18.57 -1.58 7.07
C LYS A 133 19.25 -2.46 6.03
N ASP A 134 19.40 -1.93 4.83
CA ASP A 134 19.80 -2.70 3.66
C ASP A 134 20.63 -1.83 2.71
N GLU A 135 21.92 -2.15 2.59
CA GLU A 135 22.84 -1.37 1.77
C GLU A 135 22.61 -1.57 0.27
N ASP A 136 21.97 -2.67 -0.11
CA ASP A 136 21.74 -3.05 -1.50
C ASP A 136 20.49 -2.37 -2.09
N MET A 137 19.63 -1.78 -1.25
CA MET A 137 18.39 -1.10 -1.68
C MET A 137 18.69 0.25 -2.34
N ARG A 138 19.27 0.16 -3.54
CA ARG A 138 19.74 1.25 -4.40
C ARG A 138 19.52 0.85 -5.87
N ARG A 139 19.50 1.81 -6.80
CA ARG A 139 19.57 1.57 -8.26
C ARG A 139 18.63 0.47 -8.76
N CYS A 140 17.34 0.77 -8.80
CA CYS A 140 16.30 -0.15 -9.24
C CYS A 140 16.15 -1.45 -8.44
N ASN A 141 16.83 -1.61 -7.30
CA ASN A 141 16.68 -2.84 -6.53
C ASN A 141 15.30 -2.93 -5.88
N GLU A 142 14.84 -4.16 -5.72
CA GLU A 142 13.53 -4.50 -5.21
C GLU A 142 13.58 -5.70 -4.28
N LYS A 143 12.74 -5.69 -3.25
CA LYS A 143 12.60 -6.80 -2.32
C LYS A 143 11.15 -6.93 -1.85
N THR A 144 10.77 -8.17 -1.60
CA THR A 144 9.52 -8.52 -0.91
C THR A 144 9.86 -9.00 0.49
N TYR A 145 9.15 -8.46 1.47
CA TYR A 145 9.33 -8.79 2.88
C TYR A 145 8.06 -9.44 3.42
N LYS A 146 8.22 -10.62 4.01
CA LYS A 146 7.15 -11.29 4.75
C LYS A 146 7.18 -10.85 6.21
N LEU A 147 6.03 -10.45 6.72
CA LEU A 147 5.85 -10.03 8.10
C LEU A 147 5.65 -11.25 9.01
N ASP A 148 5.84 -11.04 10.31
CA ASP A 148 5.66 -12.07 11.35
C ASP A 148 4.20 -12.54 11.46
N LYS A 149 3.25 -11.67 11.15
CA LYS A 149 1.82 -11.94 11.14
C LYS A 149 1.07 -11.07 10.13
N THR A 150 -0.24 -11.29 10.07
CA THR A 150 -1.14 -10.41 9.33
C THR A 150 -1.49 -9.19 10.18
N TYR A 151 -1.35 -8.01 9.61
CA TYR A 151 -1.71 -6.74 10.21
C TYR A 151 -2.96 -6.17 9.54
N SER A 152 -3.75 -5.42 10.31
CA SER A 152 -4.81 -4.58 9.77
C SER A 152 -4.71 -3.17 10.31
N ALA A 153 -4.87 -2.18 9.43
CA ALA A 153 -4.75 -0.77 9.79
C ALA A 153 -5.44 0.13 8.77
N LYS A 154 -5.78 1.34 9.20
CA LYS A 154 -6.32 2.38 8.32
C LYS A 154 -5.23 3.15 7.54
N TYR A 155 -4.06 3.29 8.16
CA TYR A 155 -2.91 3.97 7.59
C TYR A 155 -1.68 3.05 7.60
N VAL A 156 -0.91 3.14 6.51
CA VAL A 156 0.39 2.47 6.37
C VAL A 156 1.41 3.53 5.96
N GLU A 157 2.58 3.54 6.59
CA GLU A 157 3.63 4.52 6.37
C GLU A 157 4.98 3.82 6.17
N VAL A 158 5.72 4.26 5.16
CA VAL A 158 7.15 3.98 4.99
C VAL A 158 7.89 5.25 5.39
N ILE A 159 8.73 5.15 6.41
CA ILE A 159 9.49 6.27 6.96
C ILE A 159 10.97 5.92 7.08
N GLN A 160 11.84 6.86 6.73
CA GLN A 160 13.28 6.69 6.87
C GLN A 160 13.70 6.79 8.35
N ASN A 161 14.52 5.84 8.79
CA ASN A 161 15.13 5.91 10.12
C ASN A 161 16.51 6.56 10.09
N GLU A 162 17.31 6.24 9.08
CA GLU A 162 18.65 6.79 8.88
C GLU A 162 18.85 7.11 7.38
N ALA A 163 19.53 8.23 7.10
CA ALA A 163 19.90 8.60 5.74
C ALA A 163 20.91 7.61 5.13
N CYS A 164 20.91 7.54 3.80
CA CYS A 164 21.94 6.80 3.06
C CYS A 164 23.31 7.47 3.31
N PRO A 165 24.39 6.72 3.59
CA PRO A 165 25.69 7.33 3.84
C PRO A 165 26.15 8.24 2.70
N GLY A 166 26.33 9.53 2.98
CA GLY A 166 26.73 10.56 2.01
C GLY A 166 25.57 11.37 1.40
N ASP A 167 24.34 10.92 1.58
CA ASP A 167 23.13 11.65 1.16
C ASP A 167 22.46 12.32 2.38
N PRO A 168 21.73 13.42 2.18
CA PRO A 168 20.81 13.92 3.20
C PRO A 168 19.65 12.92 3.43
N PRO A 169 18.83 13.12 4.47
CA PRO A 169 17.61 12.34 4.61
C PRO A 169 16.67 12.62 3.42
N CYS A 170 16.51 11.61 2.58
CA CYS A 170 15.59 11.58 1.46
C CYS A 170 15.29 10.13 1.03
N ILE A 171 14.19 9.94 0.30
CA ILE A 171 13.73 8.65 -0.21
C ILE A 171 13.37 8.78 -1.69
N ALA A 172 13.88 7.88 -2.52
CA ALA A 172 13.40 7.62 -3.88
C ALA A 172 12.66 6.27 -3.96
N LEU A 173 11.33 6.28 -4.09
CA LEU A 173 10.53 5.06 -4.26
C LEU A 173 9.99 4.92 -5.68
N ASN A 174 10.27 3.78 -6.29
CA ASN A 174 9.69 3.42 -7.56
C ASN A 174 8.32 2.78 -7.38
N ARG A 175 8.25 1.72 -6.58
CA ARG A 175 7.03 0.94 -6.42
C ARG A 175 6.97 0.40 -5.00
N PHE A 176 5.83 0.57 -4.37
CA PHE A 176 5.49 0.04 -3.08
C PHE A 176 4.17 -0.70 -3.22
N GLU A 177 4.08 -1.89 -2.63
CA GLU A 177 2.92 -2.75 -2.73
C GLU A 177 2.70 -3.51 -1.43
N LEU A 178 1.44 -3.69 -1.04
CA LEU A 178 1.04 -4.52 0.10
C LEU A 178 0.35 -5.77 -0.43
N TYR A 179 0.70 -6.94 0.08
CA TYR A 179 0.05 -8.18 -0.30
C TYR A 179 -0.92 -8.65 0.78
N GLY A 180 -2.15 -8.91 0.36
CA GLY A 180 -3.30 -9.20 1.20
C GLY A 180 -4.60 -8.65 0.60
N ASP A 181 -5.50 -8.22 1.48
CA ASP A 181 -6.87 -7.84 1.17
C ASP A 181 -7.21 -6.42 1.62
N VAL A 182 -8.25 -5.88 1.00
CA VAL A 182 -8.92 -4.65 1.43
C VAL A 182 -10.19 -5.05 2.16
N ILE A 183 -10.35 -4.59 3.40
CA ILE A 183 -11.55 -4.86 4.21
C ILE A 183 -12.32 -3.57 4.44
N ASP A 184 -13.62 -3.69 4.68
CA ASP A 184 -14.46 -2.57 5.03
C ASP A 184 -14.07 -1.94 6.37
N ASP A 185 -14.13 -0.62 6.43
CA ASP A 185 -13.84 0.15 7.66
C ASP A 185 -15.04 0.18 8.63
N ASN A 186 -16.21 -0.22 8.14
CA ASN A 186 -17.33 -0.60 8.97
C ASN A 186 -17.03 -2.02 9.46
N GLY A 187 -16.92 -2.25 10.77
CA GLY A 187 -16.60 -3.56 11.37
C GLY A 187 -17.60 -4.70 11.11
N VAL A 188 -18.34 -4.66 10.00
CA VAL A 188 -19.15 -5.73 9.45
C VAL A 188 -18.32 -6.34 8.33
N SER A 189 -17.70 -7.48 8.61
CA SER A 189 -17.17 -8.36 7.58
C SER A 189 -18.33 -8.74 6.65
N ASP A 190 -18.18 -8.48 5.35
CA ASP A 190 -19.02 -9.09 4.30
C ASP A 190 -18.67 -10.59 4.13
N ASP A 191 -18.52 -11.33 5.23
CA ASP A 191 -18.75 -12.77 5.27
C ASP A 191 -20.27 -13.00 5.33
N PHE A 192 -20.99 -12.49 4.33
CA PHE A 192 -22.29 -13.04 3.99
C PHE A 192 -22.01 -14.32 3.22
N VAL A 193 -21.76 -15.39 3.98
CA VAL A 193 -21.80 -16.75 3.45
C VAL A 193 -23.21 -16.93 2.90
N SER A 194 -23.37 -16.79 1.59
CA SER A 194 -24.53 -17.34 0.89
C SER A 194 -24.47 -18.85 1.11
N TYR A 195 -25.16 -19.32 2.15
CA TYR A 195 -25.63 -20.68 2.17
C TYR A 195 -26.51 -20.80 0.93
N HIS A 196 -25.97 -21.42 -0.12
CA HIS A 196 -26.80 -21.96 -1.16
C HIS A 196 -27.70 -23.00 -0.51
N ASP A 197 -29.00 -22.78 -0.65
CA ASP A 197 -30.08 -23.73 -0.39
C ASP A 197 -29.66 -25.13 -0.83
N ASP A 198 -29.67 -26.05 0.13
CA ASP A 198 -30.08 -27.42 -0.11
C ASP A 198 -31.02 -27.79 1.05
N ASP A 199 -32.31 -27.84 0.68
CA ASP A 199 -33.42 -28.55 1.32
C ASP A 199 -33.67 -28.33 2.83
N ASP A 200 -34.58 -27.41 3.15
CA ASP A 200 -35.61 -27.67 4.15
C ASP A 200 -36.84 -26.77 3.91
N ASP A 201 -37.95 -27.42 3.52
CA ASP A 201 -39.26 -26.82 3.31
C ASP A 201 -39.76 -26.06 4.56
N VAL A 202 -39.75 -24.72 4.53
CA VAL A 202 -40.47 -23.89 5.50
C VAL A 202 -41.73 -23.33 4.83
N SER A 203 -42.85 -24.00 5.09
CA SER A 203 -44.18 -23.59 4.63
C SER A 203 -44.64 -22.29 5.30
N ILE A 204 -44.46 -21.15 4.62
CA ILE A 204 -45.05 -19.85 4.97
C ILE A 204 -46.44 -19.77 4.32
N ILE A 205 -47.43 -20.48 4.87
CA ILE A 205 -48.85 -20.24 4.55
C ILE A 205 -49.67 -20.27 5.83
N GLY A 206 -50.06 -19.08 6.30
CA GLY A 206 -51.03 -18.91 7.37
C GLY A 206 -52.43 -19.23 6.88
N HIS A 207 -52.97 -20.36 7.33
CA HIS A 207 -54.39 -20.67 7.22
C HIS A 207 -55.21 -19.70 8.07
N ILE A 208 -56.00 -18.82 7.45
CA ILE A 208 -57.07 -18.07 8.13
C ILE A 208 -58.35 -18.91 8.04
N SER A 209 -58.73 -19.53 9.15
CA SER A 209 -60.02 -20.19 9.36
C SER A 209 -61.03 -19.19 9.94
N LYS A 210 -62.16 -18.99 9.23
CA LYS A 210 -63.37 -18.30 9.72
C LYS A 210 -64.07 -19.12 10.80
N ASN A 211 -64.33 -18.53 11.98
CA ASN A 211 -65.66 -18.37 12.60
C ASN A 211 -65.55 -18.04 14.10
N GLY A 212 -66.30 -17.01 14.53
CA GLY A 212 -66.57 -16.75 15.94
C GLY A 212 -67.43 -15.49 16.11
N ASN A 213 -68.75 -15.68 16.26
CA ASN A 213 -69.73 -14.66 16.66
C ASN A 213 -69.39 -14.07 18.04
N VAL A 214 -69.49 -12.74 18.19
CA VAL A 214 -69.75 -12.11 19.49
C VAL A 214 -70.69 -10.91 19.28
N GLU A 215 -71.86 -10.96 19.90
CA GLU A 215 -72.84 -9.87 20.03
C GLU A 215 -72.30 -8.76 20.94
N LEU A 216 -72.65 -7.51 20.63
CA LEU A 216 -72.42 -6.36 21.51
C LEU A 216 -73.77 -5.86 22.04
N VAL A 217 -73.85 -5.78 23.38
CA VAL A 217 -74.86 -5.05 24.16
C VAL A 217 -74.56 -3.55 24.10
#